data_AF-A0A554KRG5-F1
#
_entry.id   AF-A0A554KRG5-F1
#
_cell.length_a   1.000
_cell.length_b   1.000
_cell.length_c   1.000
_cell.angle_alpha   90.00
_cell.angle_beta   90.00
_cell.angle_gamma   90.00
#
_symmetry.space_group_name_H-M   'P 1'
#
loop_
_entity.id
_entity.type
_entity.pdbx_description
1 polymer ?
#
loop_
_entity_poly.entity_id
_entity_poly.type
_entity_poly.pdbx_seq_one_letter_code
_entity_poly.pdbx_strand_id
1 'polypeptide(L)'
;MDNKNELIAEIQNRLNLIMVVVVLFPTLVSSLFQLANAQAQANKMLLSLSVNAGIYIFSYFLFEARKKTMGLGFLKTINIMSLIGIGTFIFPILLISTNPNGPLTFWNGLFFTASLWGMPIITLVVFCIILTAFITSFQNHDGK
;
A
#
# COMPACT_ATOMS: atom_id res chain seq x y z
N MET A 1 -25.80 -4.96 13.40
CA MET A 1 -25.15 -5.60 12.22
C MET A 1 -24.22 -4.59 11.52
N ASP A 2 -23.92 -3.48 12.20
CA ASP A 2 -23.49 -2.21 11.59
C ASP A 2 -21.96 -2.07 11.54
N ASN A 3 -21.26 -2.67 12.51
CA ASN A 3 -19.81 -2.62 12.62
C ASN A 3 -19.08 -3.30 11.44
N LYS A 4 -19.65 -4.36 10.84
CA LYS A 4 -19.02 -5.04 9.69
C LYS A 4 -19.07 -4.19 8.41
N ASN A 5 -20.23 -3.61 8.12
CA ASN A 5 -20.43 -2.82 6.91
C ASN A 5 -19.63 -1.51 6.96
N GLU A 6 -19.57 -0.88 8.14
CA GLU A 6 -18.73 0.30 8.39
C GLU A 6 -17.24 -0.02 8.19
N LEU A 7 -16.76 -1.14 8.76
CA LEU A 7 -15.38 -1.58 8.59
C LEU A 7 -15.03 -1.89 7.12
N ILE A 8 -15.96 -2.47 6.36
CA ILE A 8 -15.78 -2.70 4.92
C ILE A 8 -15.64 -1.37 4.19
N ALA A 9 -16.54 -0.41 4.45
CA ALA A 9 -16.49 0.91 3.83
C ALA A 9 -15.18 1.64 4.15
N GLU A 10 -14.71 1.55 5.40
CA GLU A 10 -13.44 2.11 5.82
C GLU A 10 -12.25 1.50 5.06
N ILE A 11 -12.20 0.16 4.96
CA ILE A 11 -11.17 -0.54 4.19
C ILE A 11 -11.20 -0.12 2.72
N GLN A 12 -12.39 -0.02 2.10
CA GLN A 12 -12.51 0.41 0.70
C GLN A 12 -11.96 1.83 0.51
N ASN A 13 -12.31 2.76 1.40
CA ASN A 13 -11.80 4.13 1.34
C ASN A 13 -10.27 4.17 1.46
N ARG A 14 -9.71 3.36 2.38
CA ARG A 14 -8.26 3.25 2.56
C ARG A 14 -7.56 2.63 1.35
N LEU A 15 -8.08 1.54 0.81
CA LEU A 15 -7.53 0.91 -0.40
C LEU A 15 -7.62 1.83 -1.61
N ASN A 16 -8.72 2.59 -1.77
CA ASN A 16 -8.85 3.61 -2.82
C ASN A 16 -7.80 4.72 -2.67
N LEU A 17 -7.61 5.24 -1.45
CA LEU A 17 -6.57 6.22 -1.17
C LEU A 17 -5.19 5.67 -1.55
N ILE A 18 -4.86 4.47 -1.08
CA ILE A 18 -3.58 3.82 -1.37
C ILE A 18 -3.41 3.61 -2.88
N MET A 19 -4.46 3.23 -3.60
CA MET A 19 -4.39 3.04 -5.05
C MET A 19 -4.06 4.35 -5.78
N VAL A 20 -4.76 5.45 -5.45
CA VAL A 20 -4.47 6.78 -6.01
C VAL A 20 -3.01 7.15 -5.74
N VAL A 21 -2.60 6.96 -4.50
CA VAL A 21 -1.29 7.30 -4.01
C VAL A 21 -0.18 6.49 -4.71
N VAL A 22 -0.34 5.18 -4.82
CA VAL A 22 0.64 4.27 -5.43
C VAL A 22 0.68 4.41 -6.96
N VAL A 23 -0.38 4.87 -7.61
CA VAL A 23 -0.36 5.20 -9.05
C VAL A 23 0.39 6.52 -9.30
N LEU A 24 0.25 7.50 -8.41
CA LEU A 24 0.90 8.81 -8.56
C LEU A 24 2.37 8.81 -8.10
N PHE A 25 2.73 7.94 -7.14
CA PHE A 25 4.06 7.93 -6.54
C PHE A 25 5.22 7.59 -7.50
N PRO A 26 5.13 6.60 -8.41
CA PRO A 26 6.18 6.32 -9.38
C PRO A 26 6.53 7.54 -10.23
N THR A 27 5.51 8.33 -10.60
CA THR A 27 5.67 9.57 -11.37
C THR A 27 6.40 10.64 -10.57
N LEU A 28 6.03 10.82 -9.29
CA LEU A 28 6.72 11.73 -8.37
C LEU A 28 8.18 11.33 -8.17
N VAL A 29 8.44 10.06 -7.87
CA VAL A 29 9.81 9.54 -7.67
C VAL A 29 10.64 9.68 -8.95
N SER A 30 10.08 9.36 -10.12
CA SER A 30 10.78 9.52 -11.40
C SER A 30 11.13 10.98 -11.68
N SER A 31 10.22 11.93 -11.41
CA SER A 31 10.50 13.36 -11.56
C SER A 31 11.66 13.82 -10.65
N LEU A 32 11.72 13.32 -9.40
CA LEU A 32 12.82 13.63 -8.48
C LEU A 32 14.17 13.07 -8.94
N PHE A 33 14.20 11.84 -9.48
CA PHE A 33 15.45 11.25 -9.99
C PHE A 33 15.91 11.87 -11.32
N GLN A 34 14.98 12.33 -12.17
CA GLN A 34 15.32 13.08 -13.37
C GLN A 34 15.98 14.43 -13.03
N LEU A 35 15.46 15.12 -12.01
CA LEU A 35 16.09 16.35 -11.49
C LEU A 35 17.50 16.10 -10.94
N ALA A 36 17.77 14.88 -10.45
CA ALA A 36 19.08 14.46 -9.95
C ALA A 36 20.01 13.87 -11.04
N ASN A 37 19.67 13.99 -12.33
CA ASN A 37 20.43 13.42 -13.47
C ASN A 37 20.67 11.89 -13.39
N ALA A 38 19.78 11.14 -12.72
CA ALA A 38 19.92 9.71 -12.49
C ALA A 38 18.92 8.85 -13.30
N GLN A 39 18.86 9.08 -14.63
CA GLN A 39 17.82 8.53 -15.53
C GLN A 39 17.67 7.00 -15.48
N ALA A 40 18.79 6.25 -15.46
CA ALA A 40 18.75 4.79 -15.45
C ALA A 40 18.15 4.22 -14.15
N GLN A 41 18.38 4.92 -13.03
CA GLN A 41 17.85 4.55 -11.73
C GLN A 41 16.37 4.95 -11.60
N ALA A 42 15.99 6.10 -12.19
CA ALA A 42 14.60 6.54 -12.31
C ALA A 42 13.73 5.47 -13.01
N ASN A 43 14.18 4.95 -14.16
CA ASN A 43 13.43 3.95 -14.93
C ASN A 43 13.29 2.62 -14.19
N LYS A 44 14.36 2.12 -13.54
CA LYS A 44 14.29 0.90 -12.73
C LYS A 44 13.33 1.05 -11.56
N MET A 45 13.37 2.20 -10.90
CA MET A 45 12.53 2.48 -9.74
C MET A 45 11.06 2.66 -10.13
N LEU A 46 10.78 3.36 -11.23
CA LEU A 46 9.44 3.49 -11.79
C LEU A 46 8.85 2.11 -12.11
N LEU A 47 9.61 1.22 -12.77
CA LEU A 47 9.14 -0.11 -13.12
C LEU A 47 8.87 -0.98 -11.88
N SER A 48 9.75 -0.91 -10.88
CA SER A 48 9.56 -1.58 -9.58
C SER A 48 8.32 -1.08 -8.83
N LEU A 49 8.09 0.24 -8.81
CA LEU A 49 6.94 0.82 -8.13
C LEU A 49 5.62 0.55 -8.89
N SER A 50 5.65 0.47 -10.22
CA SER A 50 4.49 0.08 -11.03
C SER A 50 4.02 -1.35 -10.75
N VAL A 51 4.93 -2.28 -10.42
CA VAL A 51 4.55 -3.62 -9.97
C VAL A 51 3.74 -3.56 -8.67
N ASN A 52 4.13 -2.70 -7.72
CA ASN A 52 3.36 -2.52 -6.48
C ASN A 52 1.98 -1.94 -6.74
N ALA A 53 1.85 -1.02 -7.71
CA ALA A 53 0.55 -0.51 -8.14
C ALA A 53 -0.34 -1.64 -8.66
N GLY A 54 0.21 -2.52 -9.51
CA GLY A 54 -0.49 -3.70 -10.01
C GLY A 54 -0.96 -4.64 -8.90
N ILE A 55 -0.10 -4.91 -7.91
CA ILE A 55 -0.45 -5.75 -6.75
C ILE A 55 -1.60 -5.10 -5.96
N TYR A 56 -1.56 -3.80 -5.68
CA TYR A 56 -2.65 -3.12 -4.96
C TYR A 56 -3.98 -3.13 -5.70
N ILE A 57 -3.95 -2.90 -7.02
CA ILE A 57 -5.15 -3.00 -7.87
C ILE A 57 -5.72 -4.41 -7.78
N PHE A 58 -4.88 -5.43 -7.88
CA PHE A 58 -5.31 -6.82 -7.79
C PHE A 58 -5.83 -7.19 -6.39
N SER A 59 -5.18 -6.73 -5.32
CA SER A 59 -5.67 -6.82 -3.94
C SER A 59 -7.07 -6.22 -3.79
N TYR A 60 -7.30 -5.05 -4.37
CA TYR A 60 -8.60 -4.40 -4.35
C TYR A 60 -9.67 -5.26 -5.04
N PHE A 61 -9.38 -5.80 -6.23
CA PHE A 61 -10.31 -6.70 -6.91
C PHE A 61 -10.66 -7.94 -6.08
N LEU A 62 -9.66 -8.60 -5.47
CA LEU A 62 -9.88 -9.76 -4.60
C LEU A 62 -10.72 -9.41 -3.36
N PHE A 63 -10.44 -8.26 -2.74
CA PHE A 63 -11.21 -7.77 -1.62
C PHE A 63 -12.66 -7.49 -2.03
N GLU A 64 -12.89 -6.78 -3.13
CA GLU A 64 -14.23 -6.44 -3.61
C GLU A 64 -15.07 -7.69 -3.90
N ALA A 65 -14.45 -8.72 -4.48
CA ALA A 65 -15.09 -10.00 -4.78
C ALA A 65 -15.55 -10.77 -3.53
N ARG A 66 -14.88 -10.61 -2.37
CA ARG A 66 -15.12 -11.45 -1.18
C ARG A 66 -15.39 -10.70 0.12
N LYS A 67 -15.41 -9.37 0.13
CA LYS A 67 -15.63 -8.55 1.35
C LYS A 67 -16.87 -8.94 2.16
N LYS A 68 -17.94 -9.39 1.50
CA LYS A 68 -19.20 -9.82 2.17
C LYS A 68 -19.03 -11.13 2.94
N THR A 69 -18.25 -12.07 2.40
CA THR A 69 -18.03 -13.41 2.96
C THR A 69 -16.83 -13.46 3.91
N MET A 70 -15.94 -12.46 3.88
CA MET A 70 -14.82 -12.36 4.81
C MET A 70 -15.26 -12.29 6.28
N GLY A 71 -14.53 -13.01 7.13
CA GLY A 71 -14.71 -12.96 8.58
C GLY A 71 -14.25 -11.62 9.18
N LEU A 72 -14.82 -11.26 10.34
CA LEU A 72 -14.54 -9.98 10.99
C LEU A 72 -13.06 -9.81 11.38
N GLY A 73 -12.39 -10.91 11.76
CA GLY A 73 -10.96 -10.91 12.09
C GLY A 73 -10.10 -10.48 10.90
N PHE A 74 -10.34 -11.07 9.72
CA PHE A 74 -9.64 -10.69 8.49
C PHE A 74 -9.87 -9.22 8.13
N LEU A 75 -11.12 -8.76 8.21
CA LEU A 75 -11.44 -7.34 7.93
C LEU A 75 -10.67 -6.41 8.88
N LYS A 76 -10.62 -6.70 10.19
CA LYS A 76 -9.85 -5.89 11.15
C LYS A 76 -8.36 -5.87 10.81
N THR A 77 -7.79 -7.02 10.47
CA THR A 77 -6.37 -7.11 10.08
C THR A 77 -6.08 -6.32 8.82
N ILE A 78 -6.92 -6.45 7.78
CA ILE A 78 -6.80 -5.66 6.55
C ILE A 78 -6.89 -4.16 6.87
N ASN A 79 -7.82 -3.76 7.75
CA ASN A 79 -7.99 -2.37 8.14
C ASN A 79 -6.73 -1.80 8.81
N ILE A 80 -6.17 -2.51 9.79
CA ILE A 80 -4.95 -2.11 10.50
C ILE A 80 -3.75 -2.06 9.55
N MET A 81 -3.55 -3.09 8.73
CA MET A 81 -2.42 -3.13 7.80
C MET A 81 -2.51 -2.04 6.74
N SER A 82 -3.72 -1.71 6.27
CA SER A 82 -3.94 -0.60 5.35
C SER A 82 -3.59 0.75 6.01
N LEU A 83 -3.91 0.93 7.30
CA LEU A 83 -3.55 2.14 8.04
C LEU A 83 -2.03 2.28 8.19
N ILE A 84 -1.35 1.18 8.55
CA ILE A 84 0.11 1.14 8.66
C ILE A 84 0.72 1.50 7.29
N GLY A 85 0.20 0.94 6.19
CA GLY A 85 0.64 1.26 4.83
C GLY A 85 0.53 2.75 4.49
N ILE A 86 -0.59 3.38 4.83
CA ILE A 86 -0.79 4.82 4.64
C ILE A 86 0.22 5.61 5.48
N GLY A 87 0.44 5.23 6.75
CA GLY A 87 1.41 5.90 7.62
C GLY A 87 2.84 5.83 7.09
N THR A 88 3.27 4.64 6.64
CA THR A 88 4.56 4.43 6.00
C THR A 88 4.71 5.24 4.72
N PHE A 89 3.60 5.51 4.02
CA PHE A 89 3.61 6.32 2.81
C PHE A 89 3.70 7.83 3.07
N ILE A 90 2.94 8.35 4.03
CA ILE A 90 2.88 9.79 4.32
C ILE A 90 4.18 10.30 4.96
N PHE A 91 4.82 9.47 5.78
CA PHE A 91 6.02 9.85 6.53
C PHE A 91 7.17 10.43 5.67
N PRO A 92 7.63 9.79 4.58
CA PRO A 92 8.69 10.33 3.73
C PRO A 92 8.30 11.64 3.05
N ILE A 93 7.02 11.82 2.70
CA ILE A 93 6.51 13.07 2.10
C ILE A 93 6.60 14.21 3.10
N LEU A 94 6.15 13.99 4.34
CA LEU A 94 6.25 14.98 5.40
C LEU A 94 7.71 15.35 5.71
N LEU A 95 8.60 14.36 5.74
CA LEU A 95 10.03 14.56 5.94
C LEU A 95 10.67 15.44 4.85
N ILE A 96 10.38 15.16 3.58
CA ILE A 96 10.89 15.99 2.47
C ILE A 96 10.28 17.40 2.52
N SER A 97 8.99 17.52 2.83
CA SER A 97 8.31 18.83 2.84
C SER A 97 8.80 19.79 3.92
N THR A 98 9.22 19.26 5.07
CA THR A 98 9.67 20.06 6.22
C THR A 98 11.14 20.49 6.10
N ASN A 99 11.93 19.83 5.25
CA ASN A 99 13.32 20.19 5.01
C ASN A 99 13.73 20.01 3.54
N PRO A 100 13.19 20.83 2.62
CA PRO A 100 13.36 20.65 1.18
C PRO A 100 14.80 20.89 0.69
N ASN A 101 15.60 21.68 1.42
CA ASN A 101 16.95 22.09 1.02
C ASN A 101 18.04 21.65 2.01
N GLY A 102 17.67 21.00 3.12
CA GLY A 102 18.63 20.54 4.11
C GLY A 102 19.18 19.16 3.78
N PRO A 103 20.43 18.87 4.17
CA PRO A 103 20.98 17.53 4.01
C PRO A 103 20.12 16.52 4.80
N LEU A 104 19.84 15.38 4.18
CA LEU A 104 19.22 14.26 4.88
C LEU A 104 20.16 13.84 6.02
N THR A 105 19.75 14.10 7.26
CA THR A 105 20.43 13.55 8.43
C THR A 105 20.36 12.02 8.37
N PHE A 106 21.31 11.33 9.01
CA PHE A 106 21.33 9.86 9.04
C PHE A 106 19.96 9.27 9.43
N TRP A 107 19.32 9.85 10.45
CA TRP A 107 17.98 9.44 10.90
C TRP A 107 16.91 9.67 9.83
N ASN A 108 16.87 10.84 9.19
CA ASN A 108 15.90 11.14 8.15
C ASN A 108 16.09 10.25 6.92
N GLY A 109 17.34 9.98 6.53
CA GLY A 109 17.69 9.05 5.45
C GLY A 109 17.29 7.61 5.77
N LEU A 110 17.48 7.16 7.02
CA LEU A 110 17.06 5.84 7.47
C LEU A 110 15.53 5.70 7.43
N PHE A 111 14.78 6.68 7.95
CA PHE A 111 13.32 6.63 7.90
C PHE A 111 12.78 6.73 6.48
N PHE A 112 13.38 7.56 5.63
CA PHE A 112 13.02 7.66 4.22
C PHE A 112 13.23 6.33 3.50
N THR A 113 14.38 5.69 3.73
CA THR A 113 14.71 4.38 3.16
C THR A 113 13.77 3.30 3.70
N ALA A 114 13.54 3.25 5.01
CA ALA A 114 12.60 2.32 5.63
C ALA A 114 11.17 2.49 5.08
N SER A 115 10.75 3.72 4.78
CA SER A 115 9.45 4.00 4.18
C SER A 115 9.36 3.54 2.73
N LEU A 116 10.43 3.76 1.96
CA LEU A 116 10.56 3.29 0.58
C LEU A 116 10.49 1.77 0.46
N TRP A 117 11.13 1.03 1.37
CA TRP A 117 11.07 -0.43 1.42
C TRP A 117 9.80 -0.95 2.11
N GLY A 118 9.26 -0.19 3.06
CA GLY A 118 8.04 -0.53 3.78
C GLY A 118 6.81 -0.55 2.87
N MET A 119 6.74 0.32 1.86
CA MET A 119 5.65 0.32 0.87
C MET A 119 5.46 -1.04 0.17
N PRO A 120 6.44 -1.60 -0.57
CA PRO A 120 6.28 -2.88 -1.23
C PRO A 120 6.00 -4.02 -0.24
N ILE A 121 6.64 -4.00 0.93
CA ILE A 121 6.44 -5.04 1.96
C ILE A 121 5.01 -5.03 2.47
N ILE A 122 4.47 -3.87 2.86
CA ILE A 122 3.10 -3.76 3.35
C ILE A 122 2.10 -4.09 2.25
N THR A 123 2.38 -3.71 1.01
CA THR A 123 1.57 -4.09 -0.16
C THR A 123 1.46 -5.61 -0.27
N LEU A 124 2.59 -6.31 -0.19
CA LEU A 124 2.67 -7.77 -0.22
C LEU A 124 1.93 -8.40 0.97
N VAL A 125 2.09 -7.86 2.18
CA VAL A 125 1.41 -8.36 3.37
C VAL A 125 -0.11 -8.21 3.24
N VAL A 126 -0.60 -7.05 2.82
CA VAL A 126 -2.05 -6.82 2.58
C VAL A 126 -2.56 -7.76 1.50
N PHE A 127 -1.82 -7.93 0.40
CA PHE A 127 -2.15 -8.89 -0.65
C PHE A 127 -2.25 -10.32 -0.13
N CYS A 128 -1.23 -10.81 0.60
CA CYS A 128 -1.23 -12.14 1.18
C CYS A 128 -2.43 -12.35 2.13
N ILE A 129 -2.75 -11.38 2.98
CA ILE A 129 -3.90 -11.47 3.89
C ILE A 129 -5.21 -11.57 3.10
N ILE A 130 -5.39 -10.73 2.08
CA ILE A 130 -6.58 -10.76 1.23
C ILE A 130 -6.66 -12.09 0.47
N LEU A 131 -5.54 -12.59 -0.04
CA LEU A 131 -5.47 -13.86 -0.77
C LEU A 131 -5.79 -15.05 0.14
N THR A 132 -5.25 -15.09 1.36
CA THR A 132 -5.58 -16.12 2.35
C THR A 132 -7.06 -16.05 2.73
N ALA A 133 -7.61 -14.86 2.96
CA ALA A 133 -9.03 -14.68 3.23
C ALA A 133 -9.91 -15.12 2.03
N PHE A 134 -9.45 -14.86 0.81
CA PHE A 134 -10.09 -15.31 -0.41
C PHE A 134 -10.12 -16.84 -0.48
N ILE A 135 -8.97 -17.52 -0.37
CA ILE A 135 -8.85 -18.99 -0.45
C ILE A 135 -9.68 -19.67 0.65
N THR A 136 -9.53 -19.24 1.91
CA THR A 136 -10.26 -19.83 3.04
C THR A 136 -11.77 -19.69 2.89
N SER A 137 -12.24 -18.59 2.29
CA SER A 137 -13.66 -18.43 2.00
C SER A 137 -14.18 -19.37 0.92
N PHE A 138 -13.34 -19.86 -0.01
CA PHE A 138 -13.73 -20.87 -1.01
C PHE A 138 -13.88 -22.25 -0.37
N GLN A 139 -12.91 -22.65 0.45
CA GLN A 139 -12.95 -23.94 1.15
C GLN A 139 -14.19 -24.08 2.05
N ASN A 140 -14.64 -23.00 2.68
CA ASN A 140 -15.86 -23.00 3.49
C ASN A 140 -17.16 -23.07 2.66
N HIS A 141 -17.10 -22.83 1.36
CA HIS A 141 -18.24 -22.92 0.45
C HIS A 141 -18.40 -24.31 -0.18
N ASP A 142 -17.28 -25.02 -0.40
CA ASP A 142 -17.26 -26.37 -0.99
C ASP A 142 -17.43 -27.49 0.07
N GLY A 143 -17.35 -27.14 1.36
CA GLY A 143 -17.50 -28.06 2.50
C GLY A 143 -18.92 -28.17 3.08
N LYS A 144 -19.95 -27.74 2.34
CA LYS A 144 -21.37 -27.91 2.69
C LYS A 144 -22.11 -28.68 1.61
#